data_AF-A0A6C0CW08-F1
#
_entry.id   AF-A0A6C0CW08-F1
#
_cell.length_a   1.000
_cell.length_b   1.000
_cell.length_c   1.000
_cell.angle_alpha   90.00
_cell.angle_beta   90.00
_cell.angle_gamma   90.00
#
_symmetry.space_group_name_H-M   'P 1'
#
loop_
_entity.id
_entity.type
_entity.pdbx_description
1 polymer ?
#
loop_
_entity_poly.entity_id
_entity_poly.type
_entity_poly.pdbx_seq_one_letter_code
_entity_poly.pdbx_strand_id
1 'polypeptide(L)'
;MTDKKVILIIEPELSMEDINARIKQEICYETLEELTDTKLMCEYKDCNSVKNEIKKLSDVLGKYIDEETKQKIIQEYLLQLIPAGTKGVIRGNKFNNIVKQFITKLALDTDRFEICFEKKCEGHFTTEIPDWYILEKSTNRIIIGMNQLDLWGGGQQLNRGSKYIENNKHNNENSKLLCVVCNEIQFKSKKNKAYKLFETGFENNTLCYLNNLQNIITTYFN
;
A
#
# COMPACT_ATOMS: atom_id res chain seq x y z
N MET A 1 45.71 -26.53 -18.74
CA MET A 1 44.34 -25.99 -18.75
C MET A 1 43.90 -25.91 -17.31
N THR A 2 43.91 -24.70 -16.74
CA THR A 2 43.60 -24.46 -15.33
C THR A 2 42.09 -24.27 -15.20
N ASP A 3 41.44 -25.23 -14.53
CA ASP A 3 40.03 -25.14 -14.17
C ASP A 3 39.80 -23.91 -13.28
N LYS A 4 39.16 -22.88 -13.85
CA LYS A 4 38.63 -21.77 -13.08
C LYS A 4 37.42 -22.28 -12.31
N LYS A 5 37.64 -22.58 -11.03
CA LYS A 5 36.59 -22.83 -10.04
C LYS A 5 35.69 -21.61 -9.98
N VAL A 6 34.51 -21.69 -10.59
CA VAL A 6 33.46 -20.68 -10.47
C VAL A 6 33.00 -20.70 -9.02
N ILE A 7 33.38 -19.68 -8.26
CA ILE A 7 32.83 -19.44 -6.93
C ILE A 7 31.45 -18.85 -7.14
N LEU A 8 30.42 -19.68 -6.97
CA LEU A 8 29.04 -19.21 -6.80
C LEU A 8 29.00 -18.43 -5.48
N ILE A 9 28.99 -17.10 -5.59
CA ILE A 9 28.63 -16.22 -4.47
C ILE A 9 27.12 -16.39 -4.31
N ILE A 10 26.72 -17.27 -3.39
CA ILE A 10 25.33 -17.35 -2.94
C ILE A 10 25.17 -16.14 -2.01
N GLU A 11 24.48 -15.10 -2.49
CA GLU A 11 24.05 -14.02 -1.60
C GLU A 11 23.23 -14.63 -0.46
N PRO A 12 23.46 -14.21 0.81
CA PRO A 12 22.76 -14.82 1.93
C PRO A 12 21.26 -14.54 1.80
N GLU A 13 20.48 -15.62 1.68
CA GLU A 13 19.01 -15.59 1.75
C GLU A 13 18.60 -14.80 3.01
N LEU A 14 17.78 -13.76 2.84
CA LEU A 14 17.26 -12.94 3.93
C LEU A 14 16.63 -13.86 4.99
N SER A 15 17.08 -13.77 6.23
CA SER A 15 16.47 -14.55 7.30
C SER A 15 15.08 -13.99 7.63
N MET A 16 14.25 -14.80 8.28
CA MET A 16 12.93 -14.35 8.70
C MET A 16 13.02 -13.26 9.77
N GLU A 17 14.06 -13.35 10.60
CA GLU A 17 14.44 -12.35 11.59
C GLU A 17 14.79 -11.03 10.90
N ASP A 18 15.57 -11.06 9.81
CA ASP A 18 15.93 -9.86 9.04
C ASP A 18 14.71 -9.22 8.38
N ILE A 19 13.82 -10.02 7.77
CA ILE A 19 12.58 -9.52 7.17
C ILE A 19 11.70 -8.85 8.24
N ASN A 20 11.48 -9.51 9.38
CA ASN A 20 10.71 -8.93 10.47
C ASN A 20 11.36 -7.68 11.06
N ALA A 21 12.69 -7.64 11.16
CA ALA A 21 13.42 -6.46 11.62
C ALA A 21 13.25 -5.29 10.65
N ARG A 22 13.40 -5.56 9.33
CA ARG A 22 13.17 -4.57 8.27
C ARG A 22 11.74 -4.03 8.29
N ILE A 23 10.72 -4.89 8.45
CA ILE A 23 9.32 -4.45 8.59
C ILE A 23 9.17 -3.45 9.74
N LYS A 24 9.66 -3.80 10.94
CA LYS A 24 9.58 -2.94 12.12
C LYS A 24 10.32 -1.61 11.95
N GLN A 25 11.41 -1.61 11.20
CA GLN A 25 12.18 -0.41 10.93
C GLN A 25 11.49 0.51 9.90
N GLU A 26 10.88 -0.06 8.86
CA GLU A 26 10.36 0.71 7.74
C GLU A 26 8.88 1.13 7.90
N ILE A 27 8.14 0.50 8.82
CA ILE A 27 6.74 0.82 9.06
C ILE A 27 6.57 2.26 9.58
N CYS A 28 5.53 2.95 9.10
CA CYS A 28 5.17 4.30 9.56
C CYS A 28 3.96 4.24 10.49
N TYR A 29 4.22 4.29 11.80
CA TYR A 29 3.18 4.23 12.82
C TYR A 29 2.27 5.48 12.80
N GLU A 30 2.78 6.64 12.39
CA GLU A 30 1.98 7.85 12.20
C GLU A 30 0.93 7.65 11.10
N THR A 31 1.30 6.98 10.00
CA THR A 31 0.35 6.63 8.94
C THR A 31 -0.71 5.66 9.45
N LEU A 32 -0.33 4.66 10.25
CA LEU A 32 -1.28 3.73 10.86
C LEU A 32 -2.28 4.44 11.79
N GLU A 33 -1.80 5.39 12.59
CA GLU A 33 -2.66 6.19 13.48
C GLU A 33 -3.71 6.97 12.67
N GLU A 34 -3.29 7.62 11.57
CA GLU A 34 -4.17 8.39 10.69
C GLU A 34 -5.20 7.54 9.96
N LEU A 35 -5.01 6.23 9.88
CA LEU A 35 -5.93 5.28 9.25
C LEU A 35 -6.89 4.59 10.25
N THR A 36 -6.85 4.97 11.52
CA THR A 36 -7.76 4.43 12.55
C THR A 36 -9.21 4.87 12.35
N ASP A 37 -10.15 4.05 12.82
CA ASP A 37 -11.59 4.38 12.71
C ASP A 37 -11.95 5.67 13.43
N THR A 38 -11.24 6.01 14.51
CA THR A 38 -11.42 7.25 15.26
C THR A 38 -11.06 8.46 14.41
N LYS A 39 -9.92 8.44 13.71
CA LYS A 39 -9.46 9.57 12.88
C LYS A 39 -10.33 9.74 11.63
N LEU A 40 -10.81 8.64 11.06
CA LEU A 40 -11.60 8.64 9.81
C LEU A 40 -13.12 8.80 10.04
N MET A 41 -13.56 8.98 11.29
CA MET A 41 -14.98 8.94 11.64
C MET A 41 -15.81 10.00 10.90
N CYS A 42 -15.28 11.20 10.72
CA CYS A 42 -16.00 12.26 9.99
C CYS A 42 -16.21 11.87 8.52
N GLU A 43 -15.17 11.36 7.86
CA GLU A 43 -15.22 10.93 6.46
C GLU A 43 -16.18 9.75 6.27
N TYR A 44 -16.23 8.83 7.24
CA TYR A 44 -17.22 7.75 7.25
C TYR A 44 -18.65 8.29 7.31
N LYS A 45 -18.94 9.23 8.22
CA LYS A 45 -20.29 9.82 8.38
C LYS A 45 -20.76 10.56 7.13
N ASP A 46 -19.84 11.12 6.36
CA ASP A 46 -20.18 11.86 5.14
C ASP A 46 -20.55 10.97 3.95
N CYS A 47 -20.23 9.68 4.03
CA CYS A 47 -20.48 8.74 2.94
C CYS A 47 -21.96 8.32 2.83
N ASN A 48 -22.45 8.27 1.59
CA ASN A 48 -23.84 7.89 1.31
C ASN A 48 -24.16 6.47 1.77
N SER A 49 -23.22 5.53 1.67
CA SER A 49 -23.41 4.16 2.17
C SER A 49 -23.68 4.13 3.67
N VAL A 50 -22.92 4.89 4.46
CA VAL A 50 -23.09 5.00 5.92
C VAL A 50 -24.39 5.74 6.25
N LYS A 51 -24.67 6.86 5.58
CA LYS A 51 -25.94 7.59 5.71
C LYS A 51 -27.16 6.70 5.45
N ASN A 52 -27.08 5.81 4.47
CA ASN A 52 -28.14 4.86 4.15
C ASN A 52 -28.33 3.81 5.25
N GLU A 53 -27.25 3.25 5.81
CA GLU A 53 -27.35 2.29 6.93
C GLU A 53 -27.89 2.96 8.20
N ILE A 54 -27.44 4.18 8.51
CA ILE A 54 -28.00 4.98 9.61
C ILE A 54 -29.49 5.22 9.41
N LYS A 55 -29.92 5.58 8.19
CA LYS A 55 -31.33 5.80 7.88
C LYS A 55 -32.16 4.53 8.07
N LYS A 56 -31.69 3.39 7.54
CA LYS A 56 -32.38 2.10 7.71
C LYS A 56 -32.59 1.77 9.19
N LEU A 57 -31.54 1.92 10.01
CA LEU A 57 -31.65 1.67 11.45
C LEU A 57 -32.63 2.67 12.11
N SER A 58 -32.52 3.95 11.77
CA SER A 58 -33.41 5.01 12.28
C SER A 58 -34.88 4.72 11.97
N ASP A 59 -35.20 4.29 10.74
CA ASP A 59 -36.56 3.98 10.29
C ASP A 59 -37.16 2.77 11.03
N VAL A 60 -36.31 1.81 11.44
CA VAL A 60 -36.74 0.64 12.24
C VAL A 60 -36.98 1.05 13.69
N LEU A 61 -36.01 1.75 14.30
CA LEU A 61 -36.08 2.15 15.70
C LEU A 61 -37.21 3.15 15.97
N GLY A 62 -37.44 4.09 15.05
CA GLY A 62 -38.48 5.13 15.20
C GLY A 62 -39.91 4.59 15.33
N LYS A 63 -40.14 3.29 15.11
CA LYS A 63 -41.43 2.62 15.34
C LYS A 63 -41.67 2.22 16.80
N TYR A 64 -40.61 2.14 17.61
CA TYR A 64 -40.66 1.49 18.92
C TYR A 64 -40.16 2.36 20.08
N ILE A 65 -39.36 3.38 19.81
CA ILE A 65 -38.70 4.20 20.83
C ILE A 65 -38.74 5.69 20.49
N ASP A 66 -38.52 6.54 21.49
CA ASP A 66 -38.45 7.99 21.35
C ASP A 66 -37.17 8.44 20.62
N GLU A 67 -37.17 9.70 20.17
CA GLU A 67 -36.08 10.27 19.37
C GLU A 67 -34.75 10.30 20.15
N GLU A 68 -34.76 10.57 21.46
CA GLU A 68 -33.54 10.68 22.25
C GLU A 68 -32.87 9.30 22.40
N THR A 69 -33.65 8.28 22.78
CA THR A 69 -33.17 6.89 22.88
C THR A 69 -32.67 6.39 21.53
N LYS A 70 -33.37 6.74 20.43
CA LYS A 70 -32.98 6.37 19.07
C LYS A 70 -31.60 6.93 18.69
N GLN A 71 -31.37 8.23 18.93
CA GLN A 71 -30.08 8.85 18.60
C GLN A 71 -28.92 8.25 19.41
N LYS A 72 -29.14 7.92 20.69
CA LYS A 72 -28.15 7.23 21.53
C LYS A 72 -27.76 5.88 20.95
N ILE A 73 -28.73 5.04 20.61
CA ILE A 73 -28.48 3.72 20.02
C ILE A 73 -27.73 3.83 18.69
N ILE A 74 -28.13 4.74 17.80
CA ILE A 74 -27.45 4.95 16.51
C ILE A 74 -25.98 5.34 16.74
N GLN A 75 -25.72 6.23 17.70
CA GLN A 75 -24.36 6.68 18.00
C GLN A 75 -23.50 5.56 18.61
N GLU A 76 -24.08 4.68 19.44
CA GLU A 76 -23.39 3.50 19.98
C GLU A 76 -23.11 2.44 18.90
N TYR A 77 -24.00 2.27 17.93
CA TYR A 77 -23.87 1.31 16.82
C TYR A 77 -23.10 1.85 15.61
N LEU A 78 -22.62 3.09 15.67
CA LEU A 78 -22.09 3.79 14.50
C LEU A 78 -20.97 3.02 13.80
N LEU A 79 -20.05 2.40 14.55
CA LEU A 79 -18.93 1.66 13.98
C LEU A 79 -19.36 0.42 13.18
N GLN A 80 -20.46 -0.22 13.61
CA GLN A 80 -21.06 -1.39 12.98
C GLN A 80 -21.88 -1.01 11.75
N LEU A 81 -22.39 0.22 11.70
CA LEU A 81 -23.13 0.75 10.56
C LEU A 81 -22.22 1.13 9.37
N ILE A 82 -20.90 1.14 9.55
CA ILE A 82 -19.96 1.47 8.48
C ILE A 82 -19.63 0.18 7.70
N PRO A 83 -20.03 0.07 6.41
CA PRO A 83 -19.75 -1.11 5.63
C PRO A 83 -18.24 -1.35 5.45
N ALA A 84 -17.80 -2.61 5.49
CA ALA A 84 -16.38 -2.96 5.34
C ALA A 84 -15.77 -2.42 4.05
N GLY A 85 -16.51 -2.47 2.94
CA GLY A 85 -16.06 -1.90 1.65
C GLY A 85 -15.86 -0.39 1.71
N THR A 86 -16.72 0.33 2.44
CA THR A 86 -16.57 1.79 2.65
C THR A 86 -15.33 2.10 3.48
N LYS A 87 -15.05 1.33 4.55
CA LYS A 87 -13.80 1.47 5.31
C LYS A 87 -12.57 1.27 4.43
N GLY A 88 -12.58 0.21 3.61
CA GLY A 88 -11.47 -0.11 2.71
C GLY A 88 -11.19 1.02 1.72
N VAL A 89 -12.21 1.57 1.07
CA VAL A 89 -12.07 2.67 0.12
C VAL A 89 -11.52 3.93 0.79
N ILE A 90 -12.07 4.33 1.93
CA ILE A 90 -11.67 5.57 2.60
C ILE A 90 -10.24 5.47 3.15
N ARG A 91 -9.89 4.35 3.77
CA ARG A 91 -8.51 4.09 4.22
C ARG A 91 -7.54 4.05 3.04
N GLY A 92 -7.90 3.38 1.94
CA GLY A 92 -7.08 3.34 0.73
C GLY A 92 -6.83 4.73 0.15
N ASN A 93 -7.88 5.55 0.01
CA ASN A 93 -7.77 6.92 -0.49
C ASN A 93 -6.93 7.81 0.43
N LYS A 94 -7.10 7.69 1.76
CA LYS A 94 -6.28 8.41 2.74
C LYS A 94 -4.81 8.00 2.62
N PHE A 95 -4.53 6.70 2.50
CA PHE A 95 -3.17 6.20 2.33
C PHE A 95 -2.53 6.70 1.02
N ASN A 96 -3.26 6.67 -0.10
CA ASN A 96 -2.81 7.24 -1.38
C ASN A 96 -2.42 8.72 -1.24
N ASN A 97 -3.25 9.50 -0.55
CA ASN A 97 -2.95 10.91 -0.29
C ASN A 97 -1.70 11.10 0.59
N ILE A 98 -1.48 10.25 1.60
CA ILE A 98 -0.28 10.29 2.43
C ILE A 98 0.97 10.01 1.59
N VAL A 99 0.96 8.97 0.76
CA VAL A 99 2.09 8.64 -0.14
C VAL A 99 2.33 9.77 -1.14
N LYS A 100 1.27 10.33 -1.73
CA LYS A 100 1.36 11.49 -2.63
C LYS A 100 2.03 12.69 -1.97
N GLN A 101 1.61 13.03 -0.75
CA GLN A 101 2.22 14.11 0.02
C GLN A 101 3.68 13.82 0.35
N PHE A 102 4.02 12.57 0.68
CA PHE A 102 5.39 12.14 0.93
C PHE A 102 6.27 12.36 -0.31
N ILE A 103 5.86 11.85 -1.48
CA ILE A 103 6.61 11.99 -2.74
C ILE A 103 6.76 13.46 -3.12
N THR A 104 5.71 14.26 -2.98
CA THR A 104 5.76 15.71 -3.27
C THR A 104 6.78 16.43 -2.39
N LYS A 105 6.89 16.04 -1.11
CA LYS A 105 7.85 16.62 -0.17
C LYS A 105 9.30 16.24 -0.46
N LEU A 106 9.56 15.21 -1.27
CA LEU A 106 10.91 14.89 -1.73
C LEU A 106 11.50 15.97 -2.65
N ALA A 107 10.65 16.84 -3.21
CA ALA A 107 11.06 17.97 -4.05
C ALA A 107 12.07 17.57 -5.14
N LEU A 108 11.79 16.44 -5.83
CA LEU A 108 12.62 15.97 -6.92
C LEU A 108 12.70 17.02 -8.03
N ASP A 109 13.86 17.12 -8.66
CA ASP A 109 14.12 18.05 -9.76
C ASP A 109 13.11 17.86 -10.91
N THR A 110 12.23 18.84 -11.10
CA THR A 110 11.17 18.81 -12.10
C THR A 110 11.68 18.96 -13.53
N ASP A 111 12.91 19.44 -13.73
CA ASP A 111 13.53 19.45 -15.05
C ASP A 111 13.97 18.04 -15.44
N ARG A 112 14.53 17.30 -14.47
CA ARG A 112 14.96 15.90 -14.63
C ARG A 112 13.80 14.89 -14.62
N PHE A 113 12.80 15.08 -13.77
CA PHE A 113 11.75 14.09 -13.51
C PHE A 113 10.35 14.58 -13.92
N GLU A 114 9.53 13.64 -14.38
CA GLU A 114 8.08 13.78 -14.46
C GLU A 114 7.44 12.94 -13.35
N ILE A 115 6.56 13.56 -12.55
CA ILE A 115 5.85 12.91 -11.45
C ILE A 115 4.36 13.05 -11.69
N CYS A 116 3.66 11.93 -11.74
CA CYS A 116 2.21 11.90 -11.94
C CYS A 116 1.54 10.97 -10.93
N PHE A 117 0.28 11.26 -10.64
CA PHE A 117 -0.57 10.50 -9.71
C PHE A 117 -1.82 10.03 -10.42
N GLU A 118 -2.29 8.82 -10.12
CA GLU A 118 -3.54 8.23 -10.62
C GLU A 118 -3.69 8.31 -12.16
N LYS A 119 -2.57 8.20 -12.88
CA LYS A 119 -2.50 8.35 -14.34
C LYS A 119 -1.62 7.27 -14.94
N LYS A 120 -2.02 6.77 -16.11
CA LYS A 120 -1.17 5.87 -16.91
C LYS A 120 0.03 6.62 -17.47
N CYS A 121 1.17 5.97 -17.51
CA CYS A 121 2.35 6.45 -18.21
C CYS A 121 2.35 5.90 -19.64
N GLU A 122 2.43 6.78 -20.64
CA GLU A 122 2.56 6.36 -22.04
C GLU A 122 3.90 5.62 -22.24
N GLY A 123 3.88 4.52 -22.99
CA GLY A 123 5.07 3.66 -23.16
C GLY A 123 5.32 2.69 -22.01
N HIS A 124 4.74 2.91 -20.82
CA HIS A 124 4.87 2.04 -19.65
C HIS A 124 3.49 1.58 -19.14
N PHE A 125 2.79 0.79 -19.96
CA PHE A 125 1.43 0.36 -19.69
C PHE A 125 1.33 -0.76 -18.66
N THR A 126 0.70 -0.46 -17.54
CA THR A 126 0.23 -1.43 -16.54
C THR A 126 -1.20 -1.87 -16.80
N THR A 127 -1.59 -3.03 -16.27
CA THR A 127 -2.97 -3.54 -16.35
C THR A 127 -3.97 -2.71 -15.54
N GLU A 128 -3.50 -2.13 -14.43
CA GLU A 128 -4.26 -1.25 -13.54
C GLU A 128 -3.65 0.17 -13.63
N ILE A 129 -4.45 1.20 -13.38
CA ILE A 129 -3.92 2.57 -13.31
C ILE A 129 -3.02 2.65 -12.07
N PRO A 130 -1.76 3.08 -12.21
CA PRO A 130 -0.88 3.19 -11.07
C PRO A 130 -1.30 4.36 -10.17
N ASP A 131 -1.06 4.23 -8.87
CA ASP A 131 -1.33 5.31 -7.92
C ASP A 131 -0.37 6.49 -8.16
N TRP A 132 0.85 6.21 -8.62
CA TRP A 132 1.83 7.20 -9.03
C TRP A 132 2.91 6.64 -9.96
N TYR A 133 3.63 7.52 -10.65
CA TYR A 133 4.90 7.19 -11.29
C TYR A 133 5.90 8.34 -11.20
N ILE A 134 7.18 8.00 -11.26
CA ILE A 134 8.31 8.93 -11.39
C ILE A 134 9.11 8.48 -12.62
N LEU A 135 9.20 9.33 -13.63
CA LEU A 135 9.91 9.09 -14.88
C LEU A 135 11.10 10.04 -14.99
N GLU A 136 12.31 9.50 -15.19
CA GLU A 136 13.49 10.28 -15.54
C GLU A 136 13.51 10.57 -17.04
N LYS A 137 13.42 11.84 -17.43
CA LYS A 137 13.18 12.25 -18.83
C LYS A 137 14.34 11.91 -19.77
N SER A 138 15.57 11.94 -19.26
CA SER A 138 16.78 11.75 -20.08
C SER A 138 17.05 10.28 -20.43
N THR A 139 16.76 9.37 -19.50
CA THR A 139 17.06 7.94 -19.63
C THR A 139 15.83 7.10 -19.92
N ASN A 140 14.64 7.69 -19.77
CA ASN A 140 13.35 6.99 -19.82
C ASN A 140 13.24 5.86 -18.77
N ARG A 141 13.97 5.98 -17.66
CA ARG A 141 13.86 5.08 -16.50
C ARG A 141 12.65 5.47 -15.65
N ILE A 142 11.87 4.50 -15.18
CA ILE A 142 10.62 4.77 -14.45
C ILE A 142 10.46 3.92 -13.20
N ILE A 143 9.90 4.52 -12.13
CA ILE A 143 9.28 3.79 -11.03
C ILE A 143 7.76 3.97 -11.12
N ILE A 144 7.03 2.87 -11.05
CA ILE A 144 5.57 2.80 -11.08
C ILE A 144 5.09 2.31 -9.71
N GLY A 145 4.36 3.15 -9.02
CA GLY A 145 3.88 2.90 -7.66
C GLY A 145 2.48 2.31 -7.59
N MET A 146 2.34 1.24 -6.80
CA MET A 146 1.07 0.65 -6.39
C MET A 146 0.98 0.67 -4.86
N ASN A 147 0.08 1.46 -4.31
CA ASN A 147 -0.14 1.57 -2.88
C ASN A 147 -1.19 0.55 -2.44
N GLN A 148 -0.91 -0.21 -1.40
CA GLN A 148 -1.87 -1.18 -0.84
C GLN A 148 -1.87 -1.10 0.68
N LEU A 149 -3.02 -1.21 1.33
CA LEU A 149 -3.06 -1.28 2.79
C LEU A 149 -2.31 -2.53 3.28
N ASP A 150 -2.54 -3.66 2.61
CA ASP A 150 -1.79 -4.91 2.75
C ASP A 150 -1.93 -5.76 1.48
N LEU A 151 -1.05 -6.75 1.34
CA LEU A 151 -1.10 -7.76 0.29
C LEU A 151 -1.56 -9.14 0.81
N TRP A 152 -1.89 -9.27 2.09
CA TRP A 152 -2.05 -10.56 2.77
C TRP A 152 -3.36 -10.74 3.54
N GLY A 153 -4.24 -9.73 3.56
CA GLY A 153 -5.56 -9.77 4.20
C GLY A 153 -6.57 -10.68 3.48
N GLY A 154 -6.21 -11.30 2.35
CA GLY A 154 -7.03 -12.27 1.66
C GLY A 154 -6.39 -12.85 0.39
N GLY A 155 -6.95 -13.96 -0.12
CA GLY A 155 -6.39 -14.66 -1.29
C GLY A 155 -6.31 -13.80 -2.56
N GLN A 156 -7.28 -12.89 -2.77
CA GLN A 156 -7.24 -11.95 -3.89
C GLN A 156 -6.09 -10.95 -3.76
N GLN A 157 -5.79 -10.45 -2.56
CA GLN A 157 -4.68 -9.51 -2.34
C GLN A 157 -3.32 -10.18 -2.54
N LEU A 158 -3.19 -11.43 -2.09
CA LEU A 158 -1.96 -12.21 -2.33
C LEU A 158 -1.71 -12.40 -3.83
N ASN A 159 -2.74 -12.72 -4.60
CA ASN A 159 -2.63 -12.87 -6.04
C ASN A 159 -2.26 -11.56 -6.73
N ARG A 160 -2.73 -10.41 -6.24
CA ARG A 160 -2.30 -9.08 -6.71
C ARG A 160 -0.83 -8.84 -6.37
N GLY A 161 -0.42 -9.12 -5.14
CA GLY A 161 0.98 -9.03 -4.70
C GLY A 161 1.93 -9.83 -5.58
N SER A 162 1.62 -11.11 -5.86
CA SER A 162 2.46 -11.94 -6.75
C SER A 162 2.56 -11.37 -8.16
N LYS A 163 1.50 -10.76 -8.71
CA LYS A 163 1.55 -10.10 -10.04
C LYS A 163 2.50 -8.89 -10.06
N TYR A 164 2.62 -8.18 -8.97
CA TYR A 164 3.48 -7.01 -8.86
C TYR A 164 4.95 -7.39 -8.61
N ILE A 165 5.19 -8.45 -7.83
CA ILE A 165 6.51 -8.76 -7.26
C ILE A 165 7.25 -9.86 -8.03
N GLU A 166 6.62 -10.99 -8.32
CA GLU A 166 7.37 -12.22 -8.70
C GLU A 166 7.79 -12.27 -10.18
N ASN A 167 6.95 -11.79 -11.12
CA ASN A 167 7.21 -11.93 -12.56
C ASN A 167 6.66 -10.75 -13.37
N ASN A 168 6.87 -9.52 -12.87
CA ASN A 168 6.36 -8.35 -13.56
C ASN A 168 7.33 -7.88 -14.66
N LYS A 169 6.81 -7.70 -15.88
CA LYS A 169 7.59 -7.19 -17.03
C LYS A 169 8.18 -5.80 -16.79
N HIS A 170 7.58 -5.05 -15.88
CA HIS A 170 8.08 -3.74 -15.45
C HIS A 170 9.26 -3.82 -14.49
N ASN A 171 9.73 -4.99 -14.04
CA ASN A 171 10.91 -5.09 -13.17
C ASN A 171 12.14 -5.41 -14.02
N ASN A 172 12.70 -4.40 -14.67
CA ASN A 172 13.88 -4.50 -15.54
C ASN A 172 14.82 -3.30 -15.30
N GLU A 173 15.85 -3.12 -16.13
CA GLU A 173 16.80 -2.01 -15.99
C GLU A 173 16.17 -0.61 -16.08
N ASN A 174 15.13 -0.46 -16.91
CA ASN A 174 14.53 0.83 -17.25
C ASN A 174 13.13 1.03 -16.65
N SER A 175 12.62 0.04 -15.94
CA SER A 175 11.33 0.13 -15.28
C SER A 175 11.41 -0.59 -13.94
N LYS A 176 10.64 -0.11 -12.96
CA LYS A 176 10.41 -0.79 -11.69
C LYS A 176 8.97 -0.63 -11.26
N LEU A 177 8.29 -1.72 -10.95
CA LEU A 177 7.01 -1.68 -10.26
C LEU A 177 7.26 -1.84 -8.75
N LEU A 178 6.87 -0.82 -7.98
CA LEU A 178 7.07 -0.75 -6.55
C LEU A 178 5.72 -0.79 -5.83
N CYS A 179 5.55 -1.74 -4.93
CA CYS A 179 4.41 -1.78 -4.04
C CYS A 179 4.73 -1.14 -2.68
N VAL A 180 3.97 -0.12 -2.31
CA VAL A 180 4.09 0.53 -1.00
C VAL A 180 2.97 0.00 -0.11
N VAL A 181 3.33 -0.66 1.00
CA VAL A 181 2.37 -1.23 1.96
C VAL A 181 2.31 -0.44 3.26
N CYS A 182 1.21 -0.60 4.01
CA CYS A 182 0.96 0.15 5.24
C CYS A 182 0.89 -0.74 6.47
N ASN A 183 0.04 -1.78 6.46
CA ASN A 183 -0.25 -2.60 7.63
C ASN A 183 0.98 -3.40 8.08
N GLU A 184 1.11 -3.57 9.39
CA GLU A 184 2.17 -4.43 9.96
C GLU A 184 1.87 -5.91 9.71
N ILE A 185 2.92 -6.68 9.46
CA ILE A 185 2.88 -8.14 9.52
C ILE A 185 4.11 -8.65 10.27
N GLN A 186 3.91 -9.70 11.05
CA GLN A 186 5.00 -10.44 11.69
C GLN A 186 4.97 -11.89 11.23
N PHE A 187 6.04 -12.33 10.59
CA PHE A 187 6.19 -13.71 10.14
C PHE A 187 6.68 -14.61 11.26
N LYS A 188 6.04 -15.77 11.41
CA LYS A 188 6.44 -16.86 12.32
C LYS A 188 6.82 -18.13 11.57
N SER A 189 6.73 -18.12 10.23
CA SER A 189 7.04 -19.25 9.37
C SER A 189 7.35 -18.80 7.94
N LYS A 190 8.40 -19.40 7.36
CA LYS A 190 8.76 -19.24 5.95
C LYS A 190 7.78 -19.91 4.96
N LYS A 191 6.88 -20.77 5.43
CA LYS A 191 5.89 -21.46 4.58
C LYS A 191 4.78 -20.53 4.09
N ASN A 192 4.64 -19.35 4.69
CA ASN A 192 3.59 -18.40 4.34
C ASN A 192 3.84 -17.80 2.94
N LYS A 193 2.82 -17.75 2.08
CA LYS A 193 2.93 -17.08 0.77
C LYS A 193 3.29 -15.61 0.91
N ALA A 194 2.75 -14.92 1.91
CA ALA A 194 3.11 -13.54 2.21
C ALA A 194 4.58 -13.40 2.59
N TYR A 195 5.18 -14.38 3.28
CA TYR A 195 6.61 -14.35 3.61
C TYR A 195 7.44 -14.32 2.33
N LYS A 196 7.13 -15.21 1.36
CA LYS A 196 7.82 -15.24 0.07
C LYS A 196 7.69 -13.93 -0.71
N LEU A 197 6.50 -13.31 -0.68
CA LEU A 197 6.29 -11.99 -1.28
C LEU A 197 7.21 -10.93 -0.67
N PHE A 198 7.38 -10.95 0.66
CA PHE A 198 8.27 -10.01 1.35
C PHE A 198 9.73 -10.30 1.08
N GLU A 199 10.14 -11.57 1.11
CA GLU A 199 11.49 -12.01 0.76
C GLU A 199 11.88 -11.50 -0.63
N THR A 200 11.12 -11.88 -1.66
CA THR A 200 11.36 -11.42 -3.04
C THR A 200 11.22 -9.91 -3.19
N GLY A 201 10.23 -9.29 -2.54
CA GLY A 201 9.96 -7.87 -2.65
C GLY A 201 11.05 -6.99 -2.03
N PHE A 202 11.60 -7.42 -0.90
CA PHE A 202 12.69 -6.74 -0.19
C PHE A 202 14.04 -6.95 -0.86
N GLU A 203 14.31 -8.16 -1.37
CA GLU A 203 15.52 -8.46 -2.14
C GLU A 203 15.58 -7.60 -3.42
N ASN A 204 14.46 -7.49 -4.14
CA ASN A 204 14.41 -6.78 -5.42
C ASN A 204 14.05 -5.29 -5.30
N ASN A 205 13.80 -4.79 -4.09
CA ASN A 205 13.24 -3.45 -3.85
C ASN A 205 12.00 -3.17 -4.72
N THR A 206 11.05 -4.10 -4.71
CA THR A 206 9.74 -4.02 -5.38
C THR A 206 8.58 -4.02 -4.38
N LEU A 207 8.88 -4.17 -3.08
CA LEU A 207 7.96 -3.98 -1.96
C LEU A 207 8.66 -3.14 -0.88
N CYS A 208 7.97 -2.14 -0.31
CA CYS A 208 8.48 -1.39 0.83
C CYS A 208 7.36 -0.83 1.71
N TYR A 209 7.74 -0.35 2.89
CA TYR A 209 6.90 0.57 3.66
C TYR A 209 7.28 2.02 3.38
N LEU A 210 6.43 2.94 3.84
CA LEU A 210 6.58 4.37 3.57
C LEU A 210 7.95 4.93 3.99
N ASN A 211 8.50 4.52 5.14
CA ASN A 211 9.75 5.13 5.63
C ASN A 211 10.99 4.75 4.80
N ASN A 212 10.91 3.71 3.95
CA ASN A 212 12.00 3.33 3.05
C ASN A 212 11.76 3.79 1.60
N LEU A 213 10.62 4.41 1.31
CA LEU A 213 10.25 4.81 -0.06
C LEU A 213 11.28 5.77 -0.66
N GLN A 214 11.74 6.78 0.09
CA GLN A 214 12.75 7.72 -0.39
C GLN A 214 14.07 7.03 -0.75
N ASN A 215 14.50 6.07 0.07
CA ASN A 215 15.75 5.34 -0.16
C ASN A 215 15.68 4.51 -1.45
N ILE A 216 14.55 3.83 -1.71
CA ILE A 216 14.35 3.09 -2.96
C ILE A 216 14.33 4.03 -4.17
N ILE A 217 13.60 5.15 -4.10
CA ILE A 217 13.56 6.14 -5.18
C ILE A 217 14.97 6.66 -5.50
N THR A 218 15.71 7.05 -4.46
CA THR A 218 17.07 7.60 -4.60
C THR A 218 18.04 6.57 -5.16
N THR A 219 18.00 5.34 -4.65
CA THR A 219 18.88 4.25 -5.11
C THR A 219 18.60 3.84 -6.55
N TYR A 220 17.35 3.90 -6.98
CA TYR A 220 17.00 3.53 -8.34
C TYR A 220 17.51 4.55 -9.36
N PHE A 221 17.39 5.85 -9.09
CA PHE A 221 17.73 6.90 -10.07
C PHE A 221 19.18 7.41 -9.99
N ASN A 222 19.96 7.03 -8.98
CA ASN A 222 21.39 7.32 -8.90
C ASN A 222 22.23 6.18 -9.47
#